data_AF-A0A832HMH5-F1
#
_entry.id   AF-A0A832HMH5-F1
#
_cell.length_a   1.000
_cell.length_b   1.000
_cell.length_c   1.000
_cell.angle_alpha   90.00
_cell.angle_beta   90.00
_cell.angle_gamma   90.00
#
_symmetry.space_group_name_H-M   'P 1'
#
loop_
_entity.id
_entity.type
_entity.pdbx_description
1 polymer ?
#
loop_
_entity_poly.entity_id
_entity_poly.type
_entity_poly.pdbx_seq_one_letter_code
_entity_poly.pdbx_strand_id
1 'polypeptide(L)'
;ADVKVQVEFNPHRVVSWRQIGYAKHKLTAEQFRDNTVDAAEVAAAESGNALYVIQTKPDGEGNICVVRVRYREPASGLYREMSWPVPYTGVARPLENASASMRLAVVAGAFSERLASNPYASEVKVGSLLSYLNGVPEAFDLDPRPRKLEWMLREYQRISGE
;
A
#
# COMPACT_ATOMS: atom_id res chain seq x y z
N ALA A 1 16.49 -1.99 14.87
CA ALA A 1 16.71 -2.04 13.41
C ALA A 1 16.12 -0.76 12.86
N ASP A 2 16.92 0.14 12.28
CA ASP A 2 16.44 1.43 11.78
C ASP A 2 16.24 1.33 10.27
N VAL A 3 14.99 1.24 9.82
CA VAL A 3 14.62 1.16 8.40
C VAL A 3 13.74 2.33 8.04
N LYS A 4 14.16 3.12 7.05
CA LYS A 4 13.42 4.24 6.50
C LYS A 4 13.10 3.97 5.05
N VAL A 5 11.84 4.16 4.67
CA VAL A 5 11.39 4.02 3.28
C VAL A 5 10.85 5.36 2.80
N GLN A 6 11.28 5.78 1.61
CA GLN A 6 10.80 6.97 0.93
C GLN A 6 10.36 6.62 -0.47
N VAL A 7 9.22 7.17 -0.89
CA VAL A 7 8.73 7.09 -2.26
C VAL A 7 8.67 8.52 -2.82
N GLU A 8 9.43 8.77 -3.87
CA GLU A 8 9.46 10.07 -4.56
C GLU A 8 8.76 9.93 -5.91
N PHE A 9 7.59 10.52 -6.04
CA PHE A 9 6.81 10.48 -7.29
C PHE A 9 7.30 11.52 -8.28
N ASN A 10 7.36 11.13 -9.55
CA ASN A 10 7.77 12.02 -10.63
C ASN A 10 6.60 12.96 -11.04
N PRO A 11 6.70 14.29 -10.87
CA PRO A 11 5.62 15.23 -11.19
C PRO A 11 5.31 15.33 -12.69
N HIS A 12 6.25 14.92 -13.56
CA HIS A 12 6.02 14.85 -15.00
C HIS A 12 5.21 13.62 -15.41
N ARG A 13 5.10 12.60 -14.55
CA ARG A 13 4.34 11.35 -14.80
C ARG A 13 3.13 11.18 -13.89
N VAL A 14 3.16 11.71 -12.68
CA VAL A 14 2.12 11.51 -11.65
C VAL A 14 1.46 12.85 -11.34
N VAL A 15 0.14 12.92 -11.55
CA VAL A 15 -0.70 14.11 -11.29
C VAL A 15 -0.93 14.26 -9.79
N SER A 16 -1.34 13.17 -9.16
CA SER A 16 -1.75 13.12 -7.77
C SER A 16 -1.47 11.72 -7.22
N TRP A 17 -1.26 11.62 -5.92
CA TRP A 17 -1.07 10.35 -5.25
C TRP A 17 -1.59 10.41 -3.82
N ARG A 18 -1.94 9.24 -3.28
CA ARG A 18 -2.39 9.06 -1.91
C ARG A 18 -1.92 7.72 -1.39
N GLN A 19 -1.33 7.70 -0.19
CA GLN A 19 -1.07 6.44 0.51
C GLN A 19 -2.37 5.89 1.10
N ILE A 20 -2.68 4.62 0.84
CA ILE A 20 -3.77 3.89 1.48
C ILE A 20 -3.23 3.21 2.73
N GLY A 21 -3.94 3.38 3.84
CA GLY A 21 -3.51 2.86 5.12
C GLY A 21 -2.26 3.57 5.66
N TYR A 22 -1.63 2.96 6.67
CA TYR A 22 -0.41 3.46 7.33
C TYR A 22 -0.47 4.96 7.71
N ALA A 23 -1.57 5.37 8.36
CA ALA A 23 -1.78 6.76 8.77
C ALA A 23 -0.90 7.18 9.98
N LYS A 24 -0.43 6.21 10.77
CA LYS A 24 0.47 6.43 11.91
C LYS A 24 1.92 6.34 11.43
N HIS A 25 2.77 7.27 11.87
CA HIS A 25 4.21 7.34 11.55
C HIS A 25 4.59 7.78 10.13
N LYS A 26 3.86 8.74 9.53
CA LYS A 26 4.34 9.43 8.32
C LYS A 26 5.55 10.31 8.68
N LEU A 27 6.68 10.06 8.03
CA LEU A 27 7.89 10.89 8.12
C LEU A 27 7.85 11.98 7.04
N THR A 28 8.33 13.18 7.35
CA THR A 28 8.59 14.22 6.33
C THR A 28 9.86 13.90 5.54
N ALA A 29 10.05 14.57 4.39
CA ALA A 29 11.25 14.40 3.58
C ALA A 29 12.54 14.75 4.34
N GLU A 30 12.46 15.74 5.23
CA GLU A 30 13.56 16.18 6.09
C GLU A 30 13.88 15.12 7.16
N GLN A 31 12.84 14.49 7.74
CA GLN A 31 12.99 13.43 8.74
C GLN A 31 13.57 12.12 8.16
N PHE A 32 13.44 11.88 6.86
CA PHE A 32 14.07 10.73 6.21
C PHE A 32 15.61 10.77 6.28
N ARG A 33 16.19 11.97 6.20
CA ARG A 33 17.66 12.16 6.20
C ARG A 33 18.25 12.26 7.61
N ASP A 34 17.45 12.64 8.59
CA ASP A 34 17.84 12.76 9.99
C ASP A 34 17.94 11.39 10.67
N ASN A 35 19.15 10.99 11.08
CA ASN A 35 19.43 9.72 11.77
C ASN A 35 19.06 9.73 13.26
N THR A 36 18.62 10.86 13.80
CA THR A 36 18.18 11.00 15.21
C THR A 36 16.69 10.77 15.40
N VAL A 37 15.91 10.79 14.30
CA VAL A 37 14.48 10.46 14.31
C VAL A 37 14.32 8.95 14.25
N ASP A 38 13.63 8.42 15.27
CA ASP A 38 13.32 7.00 15.38
C ASP A 38 12.41 6.57 14.22
N ALA A 39 12.82 5.55 13.48
CA ALA A 39 12.04 5.00 12.38
C ALA A 39 11.10 3.90 12.87
N ALA A 40 10.24 3.41 11.99
CA ALA A 40 9.56 2.15 12.25
C ALA A 40 10.63 1.04 12.32
N GLU A 41 10.73 0.37 13.46
CA GLU A 41 11.51 -0.85 13.54
C GLU A 41 10.79 -1.93 12.71
N VAL A 42 11.46 -2.42 11.67
CA VAL A 42 11.05 -3.66 10.98
C VAL A 42 12.00 -4.73 11.46
N ALA A 43 11.51 -5.64 12.32
CA ALA A 43 12.32 -6.76 12.79
C ALA A 43 12.63 -7.73 11.63
N ALA A 44 13.66 -8.57 11.78
CA ALA A 44 14.11 -9.48 10.71
C ALA A 44 13.05 -10.46 10.19
N ALA A 45 11.97 -10.68 10.93
CA ALA A 45 10.83 -11.52 10.56
C ALA A 45 9.59 -10.74 10.12
N GLU A 46 9.67 -9.41 10.04
CA GLU A 46 8.55 -8.54 9.69
C GLU A 46 8.64 -8.10 8.23
N SER A 47 7.48 -8.03 7.59
CA SER A 47 7.32 -7.43 6.26
C SER A 47 6.30 -6.31 6.34
N GLY A 48 6.67 -5.15 5.81
CA GLY A 48 5.79 -3.99 5.69
C GLY A 48 5.25 -3.89 4.27
N ASN A 49 3.94 -3.65 4.13
CA ASN A 49 3.34 -3.31 2.85
C ASN A 49 2.83 -1.86 2.91
N ALA A 50 3.20 -1.06 1.91
CA ALA A 50 2.65 0.26 1.70
C ALA A 50 1.90 0.28 0.38
N LEU A 51 0.64 0.72 0.40
CA LEU A 51 -0.20 0.81 -0.79
C LEU A 51 -0.37 2.29 -1.16
N TYR A 52 -0.30 2.59 -2.45
CA TYR A 52 -0.50 3.93 -2.99
C TYR A 52 -1.52 3.90 -4.12
N VAL A 53 -2.42 4.88 -4.12
CA VAL A 53 -3.23 5.25 -5.29
C VAL A 53 -2.49 6.36 -5.99
N ILE A 54 -2.32 6.22 -7.31
CA ILE A 54 -1.67 7.22 -8.14
C ILE A 54 -2.54 7.52 -9.35
N GLN A 55 -2.53 8.78 -9.76
CA GLN A 55 -3.08 9.21 -11.04
C GLN A 55 -1.91 9.48 -11.98
N THR A 56 -1.77 8.70 -13.03
CA THR A 56 -0.69 8.86 -14.02
C THR A 56 -1.13 9.74 -15.19
N LYS A 57 -0.18 10.47 -15.78
CA LYS A 57 -0.29 11.17 -17.07
C LYS A 57 0.23 10.23 -18.15
N PRO A 58 -0.59 9.67 -19.05
CA PRO A 58 -0.12 8.73 -20.08
C PRO A 58 0.90 9.36 -21.04
N ASP A 59 0.73 10.64 -21.34
CA ASP A 59 1.58 11.50 -22.15
C ASP A 59 2.79 12.09 -21.40
N GLY A 60 2.90 11.82 -20.09
CA GLY A 60 4.05 12.24 -19.29
C GLY A 60 5.37 11.60 -19.70
N GLU A 61 6.44 11.95 -18.99
CA GLU A 61 7.80 11.46 -19.26
C GLU A 61 8.42 10.78 -18.05
N GLY A 62 9.26 9.75 -18.31
CA GLY A 62 10.03 9.05 -17.28
C GLY A 62 9.23 8.06 -16.43
N ASN A 63 9.87 7.65 -15.33
CA ASN A 63 9.39 6.67 -14.35
C ASN A 63 8.20 7.20 -13.54
N ILE A 64 7.44 6.30 -12.91
CA ILE A 64 6.35 6.64 -11.98
C ILE A 64 6.93 7.28 -10.70
N CYS A 65 7.89 6.60 -10.09
CA CYS A 65 8.53 7.06 -8.87
C CYS A 65 9.91 6.42 -8.71
N VAL A 66 10.63 6.86 -7.68
CA VAL A 66 11.81 6.18 -7.15
C VAL A 66 11.51 5.78 -5.71
N VAL A 67 11.68 4.50 -5.40
CA VAL A 67 11.62 3.97 -4.03
C VAL A 67 13.02 3.92 -3.47
N ARG A 68 13.23 4.51 -2.29
CA ARG A 68 14.49 4.47 -1.56
C ARG A 68 14.28 3.78 -0.22
N VAL A 69 15.18 2.87 0.11
CA VAL A 69 15.22 2.23 1.43
C VAL A 69 16.58 2.51 2.04
N ARG A 70 16.58 3.14 3.20
CA ARG A 70 17.77 3.37 4.01
C ARG A 70 17.68 2.50 5.26
N TYR A 71 18.72 1.75 5.55
CA TYR A 71 18.74 0.88 6.72
C TYR A 71 20.12 0.83 7.37
N ARG A 72 20.15 0.57 8.68
CA ARG A 72 21.39 0.31 9.42
C ARG A 72 21.77 -1.17 9.30
N GLU A 73 22.92 -1.46 8.70
CA GLU A 73 23.45 -2.82 8.59
C GLU A 73 23.88 -3.34 9.98
N PRO A 74 23.33 -4.45 10.48
CA PRO A 74 23.60 -4.91 11.85
C PRO A 74 25.06 -5.23 12.13
N ALA A 75 25.78 -5.81 11.16
CA ALA A 75 27.15 -6.27 11.33
C ALA A 75 28.18 -5.12 11.38
N SER A 76 28.00 -4.09 10.56
CA SER A 76 28.92 -2.97 10.44
C SER A 76 28.46 -1.73 11.22
N GLY A 77 27.18 -1.65 11.57
CA GLY A 77 26.54 -0.48 12.15
C GLY A 77 26.38 0.70 11.18
N LEU A 78 26.81 0.56 9.92
CA LEU A 78 26.76 1.59 8.89
C LEU A 78 25.37 1.68 8.25
N TYR A 79 24.98 2.87 7.82
CA TYR A 79 23.76 3.06 7.04
C TYR A 79 24.02 2.77 5.57
N ARG A 80 23.19 1.91 4.98
CA ARG A 80 23.14 1.66 3.53
C ARG A 80 21.86 2.24 2.95
N GLU A 81 21.93 2.72 1.71
CA GLU A 81 20.78 3.16 0.93
C GLU A 81 20.69 2.33 -0.35
N MET A 82 19.49 1.84 -0.64
CA MET A 82 19.14 1.20 -1.90
C MET A 82 18.05 2.02 -2.60
N SER A 83 18.08 2.04 -3.92
CA SER A 83 17.14 2.81 -4.72
C SER A 83 16.67 2.02 -5.94
N TRP A 84 15.36 2.06 -6.18
CA TRP A 84 14.72 1.37 -7.30
C TRP A 84 13.79 2.34 -8.04
N PRO A 85 14.04 2.62 -9.32
CA PRO A 85 13.06 3.30 -10.16
C PRO A 85 11.89 2.37 -10.47
N VAL A 86 10.67 2.90 -10.44
CA VAL A 86 9.46 2.19 -10.87
C VAL A 86 9.09 2.68 -12.27
N PRO A 87 9.33 1.90 -13.34
CA PRO A 87 9.08 2.35 -14.69
C PRO A 87 7.58 2.50 -14.97
N TYR A 88 7.24 3.44 -15.85
CA TYR A 88 5.90 3.50 -16.43
C TYR A 88 5.80 2.48 -17.57
N THR A 89 4.95 1.46 -17.40
CA THR A 89 4.77 0.37 -18.38
C THR A 89 3.45 0.46 -19.14
N GLY A 90 2.83 1.64 -19.15
CA GLY A 90 1.53 1.88 -19.77
C GLY A 90 0.37 1.85 -18.77
N VAL A 91 -0.83 1.61 -19.29
CA VAL A 91 -2.05 1.57 -18.48
C VAL A 91 -2.01 0.35 -17.57
N ALA A 92 -2.26 0.57 -16.27
CA ALA A 92 -2.34 -0.51 -15.30
C ALA A 92 -3.49 -1.47 -15.64
N ARG A 93 -3.29 -2.76 -15.37
CA ARG A 93 -4.35 -3.75 -15.54
C ARG A 93 -5.49 -3.44 -14.56
N PRO A 94 -6.76 -3.73 -14.93
CA PRO A 94 -7.88 -3.63 -14.00
C PRO A 94 -7.63 -4.47 -12.73
N LEU A 95 -8.11 -3.99 -11.59
CA LEU A 95 -7.82 -4.61 -10.29
C LEU A 95 -8.35 -6.04 -10.20
N GLU A 96 -9.47 -6.34 -10.85
CA GLU A 96 -10.03 -7.68 -10.96
C GLU A 96 -9.05 -8.69 -11.59
N ASN A 97 -8.15 -8.22 -12.44
CA ASN A 97 -7.13 -9.02 -13.13
C ASN A 97 -5.75 -8.96 -12.43
N ALA A 98 -5.65 -8.31 -11.27
CA ALA A 98 -4.44 -8.29 -10.47
C ALA A 98 -4.23 -9.60 -9.70
N SER A 99 -3.04 -9.79 -9.13
CA SER A 99 -2.75 -10.96 -8.29
C SER A 99 -3.68 -11.03 -7.08
N ALA A 100 -3.92 -12.24 -6.55
CA ALA A 100 -4.70 -12.42 -5.34
C ALA A 100 -4.14 -11.61 -4.16
N SER A 101 -2.81 -11.48 -4.04
CA SER A 101 -2.15 -10.66 -3.03
C SER A 101 -2.46 -9.17 -3.18
N MET A 102 -2.45 -8.63 -4.40
CA MET A 102 -2.74 -7.22 -4.66
C MET A 102 -4.22 -6.93 -4.38
N ARG A 103 -5.13 -7.79 -4.84
CA ARG A 103 -6.56 -7.66 -4.54
C ARG A 103 -6.83 -7.71 -3.04
N LEU A 104 -6.20 -8.65 -2.32
CA LEU A 104 -6.30 -8.73 -0.87
C LEU A 104 -5.83 -7.45 -0.17
N ALA A 105 -4.67 -6.92 -0.55
CA ALA A 105 -4.10 -5.70 0.04
C ALA A 105 -5.00 -4.48 -0.21
N VAL A 106 -5.51 -4.32 -1.44
CA VAL A 106 -6.40 -3.21 -1.79
C VAL A 106 -7.73 -3.32 -1.05
N VAL A 107 -8.34 -4.51 -0.99
CA VAL A 107 -9.61 -4.70 -0.29
C VAL A 107 -9.47 -4.45 1.21
N ALA A 108 -8.42 -4.99 1.85
CA ALA A 108 -8.15 -4.76 3.26
C ALA A 108 -7.93 -3.26 3.56
N GLY A 109 -7.14 -2.58 2.73
CA GLY A 109 -6.88 -1.15 2.86
C GLY A 109 -8.14 -0.30 2.70
N ALA A 110 -8.90 -0.52 1.62
CA ALA A 110 -10.13 0.20 1.35
C ALA A 110 -11.19 -0.02 2.44
N PHE A 111 -11.34 -1.26 2.92
CA PHE A 111 -12.27 -1.56 4.00
C PHE A 111 -11.84 -0.90 5.32
N SER A 112 -10.54 -0.87 5.64
CA SER A 112 -10.05 -0.14 6.81
C SER A 112 -10.35 1.35 6.72
N GLU A 113 -10.21 1.96 5.55
CA GLU A 113 -10.54 3.38 5.35
C GLU A 113 -12.04 3.64 5.50
N ARG A 114 -12.87 2.69 5.05
CA ARG A 114 -14.33 2.75 5.24
C ARG A 114 -14.71 2.72 6.71
N LEU A 115 -14.12 1.80 7.48
CA LEU A 115 -14.32 1.72 8.93
C LEU A 115 -13.85 2.98 9.67
N ALA A 116 -12.80 3.64 9.15
CA ALA A 116 -12.30 4.90 9.68
C ALA A 116 -13.10 6.13 9.22
N SER A 117 -14.23 5.96 8.51
CA SER A 117 -15.04 7.04 7.94
C SER A 117 -14.23 8.02 7.07
N ASN A 118 -13.24 7.53 6.34
CA ASN A 118 -12.41 8.36 5.47
C ASN A 118 -13.25 8.87 4.28
N PRO A 119 -13.26 10.20 3.97
CA PRO A 119 -14.01 10.75 2.84
C PRO A 119 -13.76 10.03 1.51
N TYR A 120 -12.52 9.60 1.25
CA TYR A 120 -12.15 8.89 0.01
C TYR A 120 -12.66 7.44 -0.06
N ALA A 121 -13.09 6.86 1.05
CA ALA A 121 -13.63 5.51 1.11
C ALA A 121 -15.16 5.48 0.96
N SER A 122 -15.82 6.64 0.97
CA SER A 122 -17.27 6.73 0.79
C SER A 122 -17.72 6.36 -0.63
N GLU A 123 -16.85 6.53 -1.63
CA GLU A 123 -17.12 6.18 -3.03
C GLU A 123 -16.95 4.68 -3.32
N VAL A 124 -16.26 3.94 -2.44
CA VAL A 124 -15.97 2.51 -2.65
C VAL A 124 -17.11 1.67 -2.08
N LYS A 125 -17.94 1.14 -2.97
CA LYS A 125 -19.05 0.23 -2.61
C LYS A 125 -18.53 -1.09 -2.08
N VAL A 126 -19.15 -1.58 -1.01
CA VAL A 126 -18.78 -2.86 -0.37
C VAL A 126 -18.97 -4.04 -1.32
N GLY A 127 -20.02 -4.02 -2.15
CA GLY A 127 -20.24 -5.05 -3.18
C GLY A 127 -19.11 -5.17 -4.19
N SER A 128 -18.44 -4.05 -4.54
CA SER A 128 -17.26 -4.07 -5.40
C SER A 128 -16.06 -4.70 -4.70
N LEU A 129 -15.87 -4.41 -3.41
CA LEU A 129 -14.81 -5.02 -2.60
C LEU A 129 -14.97 -6.54 -2.49
N LEU A 130 -16.20 -7.02 -2.27
CA LEU A 130 -16.51 -8.45 -2.29
C LEU A 130 -16.19 -9.08 -3.64
N SER A 131 -16.50 -8.40 -4.74
CA SER A 131 -16.19 -8.89 -6.08
C SER A 131 -14.69 -9.04 -6.31
N TYR A 132 -13.86 -8.15 -5.76
CA TYR A 132 -12.40 -8.27 -5.84
C TYR A 132 -11.81 -9.40 -4.96
N LEU A 133 -12.54 -9.88 -3.96
CA LEU A 133 -12.14 -11.03 -3.14
C LEU A 133 -12.45 -12.38 -3.80
N ASN A 134 -13.16 -12.43 -4.92
CA ASN A 134 -13.46 -13.69 -5.60
C ASN A 134 -12.16 -14.47 -5.93
N GLY A 135 -12.06 -15.70 -5.43
CA GLY A 135 -10.89 -16.57 -5.61
C GLY A 135 -9.68 -16.20 -4.74
N VAL A 136 -9.75 -15.14 -3.93
CA VAL A 136 -8.66 -14.73 -3.03
C VAL A 136 -8.56 -15.68 -1.83
N PRO A 137 -9.63 -16.01 -1.08
CA PRO A 137 -9.52 -16.95 0.04
C PRO A 137 -8.98 -18.33 -0.34
N GLU A 138 -9.29 -18.82 -1.54
CA GLU A 138 -8.81 -20.10 -2.05
C GLU A 138 -7.32 -20.06 -2.40
N ALA A 139 -6.83 -18.91 -2.89
CA ALA A 139 -5.41 -18.71 -3.17
C ALA A 139 -4.53 -18.62 -1.90
N PHE A 140 -5.15 -18.46 -0.73
CA PHE A 140 -4.51 -18.37 0.58
C PHE A 140 -5.15 -19.37 1.56
N ASP A 141 -5.37 -20.61 1.14
CA ASP A 141 -6.12 -21.63 1.87
C ASP A 141 -5.61 -21.94 3.29
N LEU A 142 -4.29 -21.88 3.50
CA LEU A 142 -3.64 -22.06 4.80
C LEU A 142 -3.77 -20.84 5.73
N ASP A 143 -4.20 -19.68 5.23
CA ASP A 143 -4.40 -18.46 6.00
C ASP A 143 -5.90 -18.21 6.24
N PRO A 144 -6.39 -18.20 7.49
CA PRO A 144 -7.80 -17.94 7.76
C PRO A 144 -8.18 -16.45 7.59
N ARG A 145 -7.21 -15.52 7.52
CA ARG A 145 -7.47 -14.07 7.54
C ARG A 145 -8.23 -13.57 6.30
N PRO A 146 -7.93 -14.00 5.06
CA PRO A 146 -8.71 -13.59 3.89
C PRO A 146 -10.18 -14.01 3.96
N ARG A 147 -10.49 -15.22 4.44
CA ARG A 147 -11.88 -15.66 4.70
C ARG A 147 -12.55 -14.79 5.76
N LYS A 148 -11.82 -14.46 6.83
CA LYS A 148 -12.33 -13.58 7.89
C LYS A 148 -12.64 -12.18 7.34
N LEU A 149 -11.78 -11.62 6.49
CA LEU A 149 -12.02 -10.32 5.85
C LEU A 149 -13.28 -10.34 4.97
N GLU A 150 -13.46 -11.40 4.16
CA GLU A 150 -14.67 -11.57 3.36
C GLU A 150 -15.93 -11.62 4.25
N TRP A 151 -15.89 -12.38 5.33
CA TRP A 151 -16.97 -12.45 6.31
C TRP A 151 -17.28 -11.07 6.91
N MET A 152 -16.25 -10.30 7.30
CA MET A 152 -16.42 -8.96 7.86
C MET A 152 -17.09 -7.99 6.86
N LEU A 153 -16.74 -8.07 5.58
CA LEU A 153 -17.36 -7.25 4.53
C LEU A 153 -18.84 -7.60 4.34
N ARG A 154 -19.19 -8.89 4.30
CA ARG A 154 -20.58 -9.35 4.21
C ARG A 154 -21.41 -8.89 5.41
N GLU A 155 -20.83 -8.97 6.61
CA GLU A 155 -21.50 -8.54 7.83
C GLU A 155 -21.68 -7.02 7.88
N TYR A 156 -20.67 -6.25 7.45
CA TYR A 156 -20.80 -4.81 7.29
C TYR A 156 -21.92 -4.46 6.32
N GLN A 157 -21.99 -5.14 5.16
CA GLN A 157 -23.04 -4.93 4.18
C GLN A 157 -24.44 -5.18 4.77
N ARG A 158 -24.60 -6.29 5.50
CA ARG A 158 -25.85 -6.64 6.19
C ARG A 158 -26.30 -5.59 7.21
N ILE A 159 -25.36 -5.04 7.98
CA ILE A 159 -25.65 -4.04 9.03
C ILE A 159 -25.92 -2.66 8.44
N SER A 160 -25.17 -2.27 7.40
CA SER A 160 -25.28 -0.94 6.76
C SER A 160 -26.47 -0.82 5.81
N GLY A 161 -27.04 -1.95 5.35
CA GLY A 161 -28.16 -1.96 4.41
C GLY A 161 -27.76 -1.60 2.98
N GLU A 162 -26.47 -1.72 2.65
CA GLU A 162 -25.89 -1.51 1.30
C GLU A 162 -26.04 -2.77 0.42
#